data_AF-A0A644Y7X9-F1
#
_entry.id   AF-A0A644Y7X9-F1
#
_cell.length_a   1.000
_cell.length_b   1.000
_cell.length_c   1.000
_cell.angle_alpha   90.00
_cell.angle_beta   90.00
_cell.angle_gamma   90.00
#
_symmetry.space_group_name_H-M   'P 1'
#
loop_
_entity.id
_entity.type
_entity.pdbx_description
1 polymer ?
#
loop_
_entity_poly.entity_id
_entity_poly.type
_entity_poly.pdbx_seq_one_letter_code
_entity_poly.pdbx_strand_id
1 'polypeptide(L)' 'MEKGLYKKVNESEMIFAKNEINYPDGTNIQVADYVAATSEIYDGWYWFNTRDEAKVALGVTDPELPKINELWPAK' A
#
# COMPACT_ATOMS: atom_id res chain seq x y z
N MET A 1 13.75 4.23 -3.33
CA MET A 1 13.18 3.26 -2.38
C MET A 1 12.35 4.06 -1.40
N GLU A 2 11.03 3.90 -1.45
CA GLU A 2 10.12 4.61 -0.54
C GLU A 2 9.88 3.71 0.66
N LYS A 3 10.29 4.18 1.84
CA LYS A 3 10.06 3.52 3.13
C LYS A 3 9.02 4.30 3.92
N GLY A 4 8.18 3.60 4.66
CA GLY A 4 7.13 4.21 5.46
C GLY A 4 6.02 3.21 5.76
N LEU A 5 4.83 3.73 6.06
CA LEU A 5 3.67 2.90 6.34
C LEU A 5 2.91 2.63 5.06
N TYR A 6 2.49 1.38 4.91
CA TYR A 6 1.62 0.94 3.84
C TYR A 6 0.39 0.25 4.41
N LYS A 7 -0.74 0.48 3.78
CA LYS A 7 -2.00 -0.19 4.09
C LYS A 7 -2.66 -0.66 2.80
N LYS A 8 -3.17 -1.88 2.83
CA LYS A 8 -3.97 -2.44 1.74
C LYS A 8 -5.36 -1.80 1.77
N VAL A 9 -5.80 -1.26 0.64
CA VAL A 9 -7.18 -0.80 0.46
C VAL A 9 -8.01 -1.91 -0.16
N ASN A 10 -7.48 -2.57 -1.19
CA ASN A 10 -8.08 -3.75 -1.83
C ASN A 10 -6.99 -4.61 -2.49
N GLU A 11 -7.38 -5.59 -3.30
CA GLU A 11 -6.46 -6.51 -3.95
C GLU A 11 -5.47 -5.84 -4.91
N SER A 12 -5.79 -4.66 -5.44
CA SER A 12 -4.95 -3.94 -6.41
C SER A 12 -4.53 -2.54 -5.96
N GLU A 13 -5.04 -2.06 -4.84
CA GLU A 13 -4.80 -0.72 -4.32
C GLU A 13 -4.19 -0.77 -2.91
N MET A 14 -3.17 0.05 -2.73
CA MET A 14 -2.49 0.27 -1.46
C MET A 14 -2.25 1.76 -1.29
N ILE A 15 -2.34 2.23 -0.05
CA ILE A 15 -2.00 3.59 0.35
C ILE A 15 -0.65 3.60 1.05
N PHE A 16 0.06 4.72 0.91
CA PHE A 16 1.38 4.95 1.47
C PHE A 16 1.37 6.24 2.30
N ALA A 17 1.92 6.17 3.50
CA ALA A 17 2.13 7.32 4.37
C ALA A 17 3.62 7.43 4.73
N LYS A 18 4.20 8.60 4.44
CA LYS A 18 5.63 8.89 4.66
C LYS A 18 5.91 9.63 5.96
N ASN A 19 5.00 10.51 6.37
CA ASN A 19 5.23 11.44 7.49
C ASN A 19 4.25 11.16 8.63
N GLU A 20 2.95 11.23 8.35
CA GLU A 20 1.90 11.04 9.36
C GLU A 20 0.59 10.56 8.73
N ILE A 21 -0.29 10.00 9.55
CA ILE A 21 -1.66 9.60 9.20
C ILE A 21 -2.60 10.28 10.19
N ASN A 22 -3.54 11.06 9.69
CA ASN A 22 -4.54 11.76 10.50
C ASN A 22 -5.89 11.09 10.32
N TYR A 23 -6.50 10.66 11.42
CA TYR A 23 -7.83 10.06 11.42
C TYR A 23 -8.91 11.05 11.88
N PRO A 24 -10.17 10.87 11.44
CA PRO A 24 -11.26 11.77 11.78
C PRO A 24 -11.62 11.82 13.28
N ASP A 25 -11.29 10.76 14.03
CA ASP A 25 -11.50 10.68 15.47
C ASP A 25 -10.46 11.48 16.28
N GLY A 26 -9.48 12.10 15.61
CA GLY A 26 -8.41 12.87 16.23
C GLY A 26 -7.14 12.06 16.50
N THR A 27 -7.14 10.75 16.20
CA THR A 27 -5.91 9.94 16.23
C THR A 27 -4.93 10.41 15.15
N ASN A 28 -3.68 10.65 15.56
CA ASN A 28 -2.57 10.97 14.67
C ASN A 28 -1.46 9.93 14.86
N ILE A 29 -1.03 9.32 13.76
CA ILE A 29 0.07 8.35 13.73
C ILE A 29 1.24 8.99 13.02
N GLN A 30 2.31 9.24 13.77
CA GLN A 30 3.57 9.72 13.24
C GLN A 30 4.37 8.53 12.70
N VAL A 31 4.67 8.52 11.40
CA VAL A 31 5.38 7.42 10.74
C VAL A 31 6.79 7.22 11.34
N ALA A 32 7.40 8.29 11.84
CA ALA A 32 8.70 8.27 12.49
C ALA A 32 8.73 7.45 13.79
N ASP A 33 7.61 7.34 14.51
CA ASP A 33 7.53 6.57 15.77
C ASP A 33 7.48 5.05 15.53
N TYR A 34 7.15 4.62 14.31
CA TYR A 34 6.98 3.21 13.96
C TYR A 34 8.01 2.72 12.93
N VAL A 35 9.15 3.41 12.85
CA VAL A 35 10.26 2.99 11.98
C VAL A 35 10.74 1.61 12.40
N ALA A 36 10.78 0.68 11.43
CA ALA A 36 11.16 -0.72 11.64
C ALA A 36 10.20 -1.52 12.55
N ALA A 37 8.95 -1.08 12.69
CA ALA A 37 7.92 -1.90 13.32
C ALA A 37 7.75 -3.24 12.57
N THR A 38 7.73 -4.35 13.30
CA THR A 38 7.60 -5.70 12.73
C THR A 38 6.18 -6.25 12.79
N SER A 39 5.26 -5.47 13.36
CA SER A 39 3.86 -5.85 13.59
C SER A 39 2.93 -4.75 13.06
N GLU A 40 1.63 -5.05 13.02
CA GLU A 40 0.61 -4.04 12.71
C GLU A 40 0.70 -2.87 13.70
N ILE A 41 0.65 -1.66 13.16
CA ILE A 41 0.71 -0.43 13.94
C ILE A 41 -0.68 -0.02 14.40
N TYR A 42 -1.59 0.13 13.43
CA TYR A 42 -2.96 0.57 13.66
C TYR A 42 -3.77 0.41 12.38
N ASP A 43 -5.04 -0.01 12.48
CA ASP A 43 -6.02 0.00 11.37
C ASP A 43 -5.48 -0.63 10.06
N GLY A 44 -4.68 -1.70 10.16
CA GLY A 44 -4.07 -2.38 9.01
C GLY A 44 -2.87 -1.66 8.37
N TRP A 45 -2.23 -0.71 9.07
CA TRP A 45 -0.96 -0.11 8.67
C TRP A 45 0.24 -0.93 9.12
N TYR A 46 1.16 -1.14 8.19
CA TYR A 46 2.39 -1.90 8.40
C TYR A 46 3.59 -1.11 7.88
N TRP A 47 4.71 -1.18 8.60
CA TRP A 47 5.96 -0.56 8.16
C TRP A 47 6.67 -1.43 7.12
N PHE A 48 7.08 -0.83 6.00
CA PHE A 48 7.93 -1.47 5.02
C PHE A 48 9.06 -0.55 4.54
N ASN A 49 10.18 -1.16 4.15
CA ASN A 49 11.32 -0.44 3.60
C ASN A 49 11.13 -0.12 2.11
N THR A 50 10.30 -0.89 1.42
CA THR A 50 9.99 -0.72 0.00
C THR A 50 8.53 -1.01 -0.31
N ARG A 51 8.02 -0.37 -1.37
CA ARG A 51 6.69 -0.67 -1.93
C ARG A 51 6.55 -2.12 -2.39
N ASP A 52 7.61 -2.71 -2.93
CA ASP A 52 7.60 -4.09 -3.44
C ASP A 52 7.41 -5.10 -2.30
N GLU A 53 8.14 -4.93 -1.19
CA GLU A 53 7.93 -5.71 0.03
C GLU A 53 6.50 -5.55 0.55
N ALA A 54 5.98 -4.32 0.56
CA ALA A 54 4.61 -4.06 0.97
C ALA A 54 3.59 -4.78 0.07
N LYS A 55 3.78 -4.77 -1.26
CA LYS A 55 2.91 -5.49 -2.20
C LYS A 55 2.91 -6.99 -1.93
N VAL A 56 4.09 -7.59 -1.78
CA VAL A 56 4.23 -9.03 -1.57
C VAL A 56 3.64 -9.43 -0.22
N ALA A 57 3.94 -8.69 0.85
CA ALA A 57 3.45 -8.98 2.19
C ALA A 57 1.95 -8.76 2.35
N LEU A 58 1.39 -7.72 1.70
CA LEU A 58 -0.04 -7.41 1.74
C LEU A 58 -0.83 -8.18 0.66
N GLY A 59 -0.16 -8.88 -0.26
CA GLY A 59 -0.79 -9.56 -1.39
C GLY A 59 -1.54 -8.57 -2.29
N VAL A 60 -0.93 -7.42 -2.60
CA VAL A 60 -1.44 -6.46 -3.58
C VAL A 60 -0.88 -6.84 -4.94
N THR A 61 -1.76 -7.26 -5.85
CA THR A 61 -1.40 -7.55 -7.23
C THR A 61 -1.54 -6.27 -8.06
N ASP A 62 -0.60 -6.03 -8.96
CA ASP A 62 -0.80 -4.97 -9.95
C ASP A 62 -2.07 -5.30 -10.75
N PRO A 63 -2.95 -4.31 -11.00
CA PRO A 63 -4.13 -4.54 -11.82
C PRO A 63 -3.65 -5.08 -13.16
N GLU A 64 -4.07 -6.31 -13.51
CA GLU A 64 -3.82 -6.85 -14.83
C GLU A 64 -4.43 -5.86 -15.81
N LEU A 65 -3.56 -5.13 -16.54
CA LEU A 65 -4.03 -4.30 -17.65
C LEU A 65 -4.91 -5.19 -18.52
N PRO A 66 -6.16 -4.79 -18.83
CA PRO A 66 -6.96 -5.55 -19.76
C PRO A 66 -6.10 -5.72 -21.02
N LYS A 67 -5.87 -6.96 -21.45
CA LYS A 67 -5.11 -7.24 -22.67
C LYS A 67 -5.80 -6.49 -23.81
N ILE A 68 -5.31 -5.29 -24.17
CA ILE A 68 -5.84 -4.46 -25.26
C ILE A 68 -5.45 -5.05 -26.62
N ASN A 69 -5.45 -6.39 -26.76
CA ASN A 69 -4.95 -7.09 -27.93
C ASN A 69 -5.88 -8.18 -28.49
N GLU A 70 -7.13 -8.29 -28.01
CA GLU A 70 -8.10 -9.29 -28.53
C GLU A 70 -9.42 -8.69 -29.02
N LEU A 71 -9.49 -7.38 -29.31
CA LEU A 71 -10.72 -6.73 -29.79
C LEU A 71 -10.61 -6.04 -31.15
N TRP A 72 -9.87 -6.58 -32.12
CA TRP A 72 -10.06 -6.19 -33.52
C TRP A 72 -9.98 -7.40 -34.48
N PRO A 73 -11.09 -8.08 -34.79
CA PRO A 73 -11.27 -8.69 -36.09
C PRO A 73 -11.91 -7.66 -37.02
N ALA A 74 -11.10 -6.86 -37.72
CA ALA A 74 -11.53 -6.08 -38.88
C ALA A 74 -10.25 -5.65 -39.61
N LYS A 75 -9.96 -6.09 -40.83
CA LYS A 75 -10.84 -6.14 -42.00
C LYS A 75 -10.28 -7.10 -43.05
#